data_AF-A0A948TQL8-F1
#
_entry.id   AF-A0A948TQL8-F1
#
_cell.length_a   1.000
_cell.length_b   1.000
_cell.length_c   1.000
_cell.angle_alpha   90.00
_cell.angle_beta   90.00
_cell.angle_gamma   90.00
#
_symmetry.space_group_name_H-M   'P 1'
#
loop_
_entity.id
_entity.type
_entity.pdbx_description
1 polymer ?
#
loop_
_entity_poly.entity_id
_entity_poly.type
_entity_poly.pdbx_seq_one_letter_code
_entity_poly.pdbx_strand_id
1 'polypeptide(L)' 'MQLGTRVRRKSDGANGKVVEDPYGLCGECEVLVLFDQGLPLMRVKEKDLEEVEEVLAV' A
#
# COMPACT_ATOMS: atom_id res chain seq x y z
N MET A 1 -1.01 -8.24 -1.33
CA MET A 1 -0.67 -7.13 -2.25
C MET A 1 0.71 -7.34 -2.84
N GLN A 2 0.92 -6.98 -4.10
CA GLN A 2 2.19 -7.16 -4.81
C GLN A 2 3.02 -5.86 -4.82
N LEU A 3 4.32 -6.00 -5.08
CA LEU A 3 5.19 -4.86 -5.35
C LEU A 3 4.63 -4.02 -6.49
N GLY A 4 4.57 -2.71 -6.28
CA GLY A 4 4.10 -1.76 -7.26
C GLY A 4 2.60 -1.53 -7.29
N THR A 5 1.80 -2.31 -6.54
CA THR A 5 0.36 -2.06 -6.34
C THR A 5 0.15 -0.65 -5.78
N ARG A 6 -0.74 0.11 -6.42
CA ARG A 6 -1.29 1.38 -5.90
C ARG A 6 -2.25 1.07 -4.77
N VAL A 7 -2.05 1.71 -3.63
CA VAL A 7 -2.87 1.50 -2.43
C VAL A 7 -3.34 2.81 -1.85
N ARG A 8 -4.45 2.75 -1.12
CA ARG A 8 -4.94 3.86 -0.31
C ARG A 8 -5.15 3.38 1.12
N ARG A 9 -4.66 4.17 2.08
CA ARG A 9 -4.81 3.87 3.51
C ARG A 9 -6.22 4.23 3.97
N LYS A 10 -6.94 3.28 4.56
CA LYS A 10 -8.35 3.43 4.95
C LYS A 10 -8.57 4.49 6.03
N SER A 11 -7.58 4.72 6.90
CA SER A 11 -7.72 5.61 8.06
C SER A 11 -7.82 7.09 7.71
N ASP A 12 -7.03 7.54 6.73
CA ASP A 12 -6.89 8.95 6.35
C ASP A 12 -7.02 9.19 4.84
N GLY A 13 -7.18 8.12 4.07
CA GLY A 13 -7.29 8.18 2.62
C GLY A 13 -5.98 8.50 1.91
N ALA A 14 -4.82 8.39 2.58
CA ALA A 14 -3.52 8.66 1.96
C ALA A 14 -3.23 7.63 0.86
N ASN A 15 -2.94 8.12 -0.34
CA ASN A 15 -2.54 7.28 -1.47
C ASN A 15 -1.06 6.93 -1.37
N GLY A 16 -0.68 5.76 -1.88
CA GLY A 16 0.70 5.32 -1.92
C GLY A 16 0.90 4.13 -2.83
N LYS A 17 2.10 3.57 -2.76
CA LYS A 17 2.53 2.43 -3.57
C LYS A 17 3.27 1.42 -2.70
N VAL A 18 2.95 0.14 -2.86
CA VAL A 18 3.67 -0.95 -2.19
C VAL A 18 5.08 -1.05 -2.79
N VAL A 19 6.10 -0.96 -1.93
CA VAL A 19 7.51 -1.01 -2.32
C VAL A 19 8.28 -2.18 -1.70
N GLU A 20 7.69 -2.87 -0.71
CA GLU A 20 8.17 -4.14 -0.18
C GLU A 20 6.97 -5.05 0.07
N ASP A 21 7.00 -6.26 -0.50
CA ASP A 21 5.98 -7.29 -0.24
C ASP A 21 6.25 -7.98 1.12
N PRO A 22 5.22 -8.58 1.74
CA PRO A 22 5.42 -9.29 2.98
C PRO A 22 6.15 -10.60 2.68
N TYR A 23 7.43 -10.68 3.08
CA TYR A 23 8.22 -11.90 3.00
C TYR A 23 7.47 -13.05 3.71
N GLY A 24 6.94 -14.00 2.93
CA GLY A 24 6.54 -15.38 3.26
C GLY A 24 5.88 -15.65 4.63
N LEU A 25 4.63 -16.15 4.58
CA LEU A 25 3.86 -16.75 5.69
C LEU A 25 3.56 -15.79 6.85
N CYS A 26 2.91 -14.66 6.59
CA CYS A 26 2.49 -13.77 7.67
C CYS A 26 0.98 -13.89 7.97
N GLY A 27 0.63 -14.25 9.20
CA GLY A 27 -0.74 -14.20 9.71
C GLY A 27 -1.28 -12.76 9.87
N GLU A 28 -0.38 -11.77 9.86
CA GLU A 28 -0.67 -10.33 9.82
C GLU A 28 0.26 -9.62 8.83
N CYS A 29 0.10 -9.86 7.52
CA CYS A 29 0.95 -9.28 6.47
C CYS A 29 1.03 -7.75 6.57
N GLU A 30 2.19 -7.24 6.96
CA GLU A 30 2.56 -5.83 6.84
C GLU A 30 3.34 -5.62 5.54
N VAL A 31 2.98 -4.58 4.81
CA VAL A 31 3.67 -4.17 3.57
C VAL A 31 4.31 -2.81 3.78
N LEU A 32 5.45 -2.57 3.13
CA LEU A 32 6.06 -1.24 3.13
C LEU A 32 5.40 -0.41 2.03
N VAL A 33 4.78 0.70 2.42
CA VAL A 33 4.11 1.62 1.50
C VAL A 33 4.87 2.94 1.46
N LEU A 34 5.15 3.40 0.25
CA LEU A 34 5.56 4.77 -0.03
C LEU A 34 4.31 5.60 -0.26
N PHE A 35 3.98 6.48 0.69
CA PHE A 35 2.83 7.37 0.56
C PHE A 35 3.16 8.61 -0.27
N ASP A 36 2.17 9.06 -1.04
CA ASP A 36 2.21 10.32 -1.77
C ASP A 36 2.18 11.50 -0.77
N GLN A 37 2.63 12.68 -1.20
CA GLN A 37 2.60 13.93 -0.43
C GLN A 37 3.56 14.03 0.78
N GLY A 38 4.84 13.71 0.58
CA GLY A 38 5.90 14.01 1.57
C GLY A 38 5.82 13.18 2.85
N LEU A 39 5.02 12.12 2.85
CA LEU A 39 4.94 11.15 3.94
C LEU A 39 6.10 10.13 3.82
N PRO A 40 6.68 9.70 4.96
CA PRO A 40 7.75 8.72 4.95
C PRO A 40 7.22 7.32 4.58
N LEU A 41 8.14 6.46 4.15
CA LEU A 41 7.91 5.02 4.03
C LEU A 41 7.39 4.46 5.36
N MET A 42 6.27 3.74 5.32
CA MET A 42 5.65 3.18 6.51
C MET A 42 5.22 1.74 6.28
N ARG A 43 5.44 0.89 7.30
CA ARG A 43 4.86 -0.45 7.33
C ARG A 43 3.41 -0.35 7.75
N VAL A 44 2.52 -0.91 6.94
CA VAL A 44 1.07 -0.86 7.15
C VAL A 44 0.53 -2.27 6.96
N LYS A 45 -0.41 -2.67 7.81
CA LYS A 45 -1.10 -3.96 7.64
C LYS A 45 -1.92 -3.92 6.37
N GLU A 46 -1.85 -4.98 5.58
CA GLU A 46 -2.57 -5.08 4.31
C GLU A 46 -4.08 -4.83 4.46
N LYS A 47 -4.67 -5.28 5.59
CA LYS A 47 -6.10 -5.05 5.90
C LYS A 47 -6.49 -3.57 6.01
N ASP A 48 -5.54 -2.70 6.34
CA ASP A 48 -5.74 -1.25 6.51
C ASP A 48 -5.53 -0.48 5.18
N LEU A 49 -5.21 -1.20 4.11
CA LEU A 49 -5.05 -0.69 2.76
C LEU A 49 -6.22 -1.18 1.87
N GLU A 50 -6.57 -0.38 0.88
CA GLU A 50 -7.36 -0.81 -0.28
C GLU A 50 -6.51 -0.68 -1.54
N GLU A 51 -6.60 -1.63 -2.47
CA GLU A 51 -5.98 -1.50 -3.79
C GLU A 51 -6.77 -0.48 -4.62
N VAL A 52 -6.05 0.42 -5.29
CA VAL A 52 -6.64 1.45 -6.14
C VAL A 52 -6.30 1.11 -7.58
N GLU A 53 -7.31 0.82 -8.41
CA GLU A 53 -7.11 0.77 -9.86
C GLU A 53 -6.90 2.20 -10.37
N GLU A 54 -5.71 2.50 -10.88
CA GLU A 54 -5.55 3.64 -11.78
C GLU A 54 -6.29 3.28 -13.07
N VAL A 55 -7.53 3.75 -13.21
CA VAL A 55 -8.22 3.75 -14.50
C VAL A 55 -7.38 4.62 -15.41
N LEU A 56 -6.56 4.00 -16.25
CA LEU A 56 -5.96 4.65 -17.41
C LEU A 56 -7.12 5.13 -18.27
N ALA A 57 -7.49 6.41 -18.11
CA ALA A 57 -8.36 7.08 -19.05
C ALA A 57 -7.58 7.15 -20.38
N VAL A 58 -7.94 6.25 -21.29
CA VAL A 58 -7.50 6.24 -22.70
C VAL A 58 -8.21 7.37 -23.44
#